data_AF-A0A9Q5I5T7-F1
#
_entry.id   AF-A0A9Q5I5T7-F1
#
_cell.length_a   1.000
_cell.length_b   1.000
_cell.length_c   1.000
_cell.angle_alpha   90.00
_cell.angle_beta   90.00
_cell.angle_gamma   90.00
#
_symmetry.space_group_name_H-M   'P 1'
#
loop_
_entity.id
_entity.type
_entity.pdbx_description
1 polymer ?
#
loop_
_entity_poly.entity_id
_entity_poly.type
_entity_poly.pdbx_seq_one_letter_code
_entity_poly.pdbx_strand_id
1 'polypeptide(L)'
;MHSSTTRSTQSLLSNAPRYYLNDDMRRTASEELSRSDAASVTIVPRHTSARVHLIRALALALPCLTTDHNLNSTWTPLVGGFLAGHFGTAFTSILATGLIFLGQATLLLGDITESVRLMTFGMFIFGLGVSPLAVVQESIIVRFFKNHGLGLSMALGLVVGKAASFVSARTSFPLSEKYGPRAPFVAATSLAALSFIMNIVYLTTAKWLVKSSGTELEASELRDEARTVESISEAQALKQVAKKRTVHLRDITKLGDVFWAYIALNILCGAIWSPFQHLAANIFEKRYDLSENESGRDASYLLAGSVFLYPMCGLFIDRMQRRSESILHKLFLVSSLLTGLAYFWLVLPPRATRTPIPAVSFYGIGQGFAPLLLVVIVPTLVSSKYIPTTLGAHKSLEHTGITIFQTFAGVFLDRVKARKEARLDDDSEELDAIEKLLGLFLFLNVCHFFSIIGLWFLDRRRKWQAAEIARRALLARIERSGDDADDDEFDPDPPPSPKVRRKDTLHAKEQSSESHVMRCREESSSTSSGSPAMPFASGNLPDTEISQEEERPLLHEESPAYSVGTGTPESGEAQTRAEHLRGEVFGVISICLIIFAWAFFIGTVILRLGAKKDRES
;
A
#
# COMPACT_ATOMS: atom_id res chain seq x y z
N MET A 1 -43.68 0.27 21.74
CA MET A 1 -42.59 1.27 21.65
C MET A 1 -41.24 0.73 22.12
N HIS A 2 -40.97 0.45 23.41
CA HIS A 2 -39.64 -0.05 23.81
C HIS A 2 -39.27 -1.40 23.17
N SER A 3 -40.08 -2.44 23.31
CA SER A 3 -39.77 -3.79 22.76
C SER A 3 -39.52 -3.82 21.25
N SER A 4 -40.25 -2.99 20.48
CA SER A 4 -40.01 -2.78 19.04
C SER A 4 -38.64 -2.15 18.75
N THR A 5 -38.22 -1.16 19.54
CA THR A 5 -36.87 -0.57 19.45
C THR A 5 -35.79 -1.56 19.91
N THR A 6 -36.04 -2.35 20.96
CA THR A 6 -35.11 -3.39 21.45
C THR A 6 -34.78 -4.39 20.34
N ARG A 7 -35.81 -4.96 19.67
CA ARG A 7 -35.63 -5.84 18.49
C ARG A 7 -34.85 -5.17 17.35
N SER A 8 -35.13 -3.91 17.04
CA SER A 8 -34.37 -3.16 16.03
C SER A 8 -32.89 -3.01 16.41
N THR A 9 -32.56 -2.75 17.68
CA THR A 9 -31.16 -2.70 18.13
C THR A 9 -30.47 -4.06 18.18
N GLN A 10 -31.19 -5.15 18.48
CA GLN A 10 -30.64 -6.52 18.34
C GLN A 10 -30.32 -6.84 16.87
N SER A 11 -31.20 -6.47 15.94
CA SER A 11 -30.95 -6.61 14.50
C SER A 11 -29.74 -5.81 14.02
N LEU A 12 -29.54 -4.59 14.53
CA LEU A 12 -28.35 -3.80 14.21
C LEU A 12 -27.05 -4.39 14.80
N LEU A 13 -27.12 -4.98 16.00
CA LEU A 13 -25.99 -5.66 16.63
C LEU A 13 -25.59 -6.94 15.90
N SER A 14 -26.53 -7.73 15.38
CA SER A 14 -26.21 -8.92 14.59
C SER A 14 -25.58 -8.55 13.24
N ASN A 15 -26.14 -7.55 12.54
CA ASN A 15 -25.68 -7.13 11.21
C ASN A 15 -24.39 -6.27 11.20
N ALA A 16 -23.81 -5.96 12.36
CA ALA A 16 -22.52 -5.27 12.42
C ALA A 16 -21.37 -6.18 11.93
N PRO A 17 -20.31 -5.67 11.28
CA PRO A 17 -19.13 -6.47 10.98
C PRO A 17 -18.37 -6.89 12.24
N ARG A 18 -18.09 -8.19 12.40
CA ARG A 18 -17.38 -8.78 13.56
C ARG A 18 -16.01 -8.17 13.86
N TYR A 19 -15.38 -7.51 12.89
CA TYR A 19 -14.10 -6.81 13.07
C TYR A 19 -14.12 -5.67 14.11
N TYR A 20 -15.30 -5.19 14.52
CA TYR A 20 -15.44 -4.08 15.48
C TYR A 20 -16.11 -4.45 16.82
N LEU A 21 -16.74 -5.63 16.93
CA LEU A 21 -17.37 -6.11 18.16
C LEU A 21 -17.14 -7.62 18.31
N ASN A 22 -16.41 -8.02 19.36
CA ASN A 22 -16.17 -9.42 19.71
C ASN A 22 -17.47 -10.12 20.17
N ASP A 23 -17.54 -11.44 20.10
CA ASP A 23 -18.75 -12.20 20.46
C ASP A 23 -19.12 -12.06 21.94
N ASP A 24 -18.15 -11.92 22.84
CA ASP A 24 -18.44 -11.64 24.25
C ASP A 24 -19.03 -10.23 24.45
N MET A 25 -18.68 -9.25 23.60
CA MET A 25 -19.33 -7.94 23.60
C MET A 25 -20.75 -8.01 23.04
N ARG A 26 -20.99 -8.82 21.98
CA ARG A 26 -22.35 -9.09 21.47
C ARG A 26 -23.21 -9.78 22.52
N ARG A 27 -22.68 -10.82 23.17
CA ARG A 27 -23.33 -11.54 24.28
C ARG A 27 -23.62 -10.58 25.43
N THR A 28 -22.62 -9.89 25.96
CA THR A 28 -22.80 -8.92 27.05
C THR A 28 -23.83 -7.85 26.70
N ALA A 29 -23.80 -7.28 25.50
CA ALA A 29 -24.80 -6.30 25.06
C ALA A 29 -26.21 -6.91 24.90
N SER A 30 -26.32 -8.16 24.45
CA SER A 30 -27.60 -8.88 24.35
C SER A 30 -28.15 -9.31 25.72
N GLU A 31 -27.27 -9.66 26.66
CA GLU A 31 -27.60 -9.99 28.04
C GLU A 31 -27.97 -8.74 28.84
N GLU A 32 -27.31 -7.60 28.63
CA GLU A 32 -27.74 -6.32 29.21
C GLU A 32 -29.05 -5.83 28.59
N LEU A 33 -29.31 -6.04 27.29
CA LEU A 33 -30.65 -5.80 26.70
C LEU A 33 -31.71 -6.73 27.29
N SER A 34 -31.43 -8.03 27.41
CA SER A 34 -32.35 -9.00 28.00
C SER A 34 -32.59 -8.73 29.49
N ARG A 35 -31.56 -8.31 30.24
CA ARG A 35 -31.69 -7.83 31.62
C ARG A 35 -32.45 -6.51 31.67
N SER A 36 -32.34 -5.62 30.68
CA SER A 36 -33.13 -4.38 30.62
C SER A 36 -34.61 -4.65 30.39
N ASP A 37 -34.98 -5.59 29.52
CA ASP A 37 -36.37 -5.99 29.33
C ASP A 37 -36.91 -6.68 30.60
N ALA A 38 -36.11 -7.54 31.26
CA ALA A 38 -36.48 -8.19 32.53
C ALA A 38 -36.53 -7.22 33.74
N ALA A 39 -35.69 -6.18 33.75
CA ALA A 39 -35.63 -5.16 34.81
C ALA A 39 -36.73 -4.10 34.71
N SER A 40 -37.71 -4.26 33.81
CA SER A 40 -38.92 -3.42 33.70
C SER A 40 -39.73 -3.30 35.01
N VAL A 41 -39.41 -4.09 36.04
CA VAL A 41 -40.06 -4.14 37.36
C VAL A 41 -39.22 -3.47 38.47
N THR A 42 -37.93 -3.20 38.26
CA THR A 42 -37.01 -2.78 39.34
C THR A 42 -36.14 -1.57 38.95
N ILE A 43 -36.02 -0.60 39.87
CA ILE A 43 -35.35 0.69 39.63
C ILE A 43 -33.85 0.49 39.33
N VAL A 44 -33.45 0.71 38.07
CA VAL A 44 -32.05 0.61 37.61
C VAL A 44 -31.27 1.90 37.92
N PRO A 45 -30.03 1.84 38.46
CA PRO A 45 -29.23 3.02 38.74
C PRO A 45 -28.80 3.77 37.46
N ARG A 46 -28.71 5.12 37.56
CA ARG A 46 -28.40 6.03 36.43
C ARG A 46 -27.17 5.62 35.60
N HIS A 47 -26.15 5.03 36.22
CA HIS A 47 -24.90 4.66 35.56
C HIS A 47 -25.07 3.63 34.43
N THR A 48 -26.04 2.72 34.55
CA THR A 48 -26.34 1.72 33.50
C THR A 48 -27.02 2.37 32.30
N SER A 49 -27.93 3.32 32.54
CA SER A 49 -28.62 4.06 31.46
C SER A 49 -27.63 4.86 30.61
N ALA A 50 -26.62 5.49 31.23
CA ALA A 50 -25.57 6.20 30.50
C ALA A 50 -24.75 5.26 29.60
N ARG A 51 -24.36 4.06 30.09
CA ARG A 51 -23.68 3.04 29.27
C ARG A 51 -24.55 2.57 28.10
N VAL A 52 -25.83 2.28 28.33
CA VAL A 52 -26.76 1.84 27.25
C VAL A 52 -26.96 2.94 26.21
N HIS A 53 -27.03 4.21 26.60
CA HIS A 53 -27.09 5.32 25.64
C HIS A 53 -25.78 5.51 24.87
N LEU A 54 -24.62 5.41 25.54
CA LEU A 54 -23.32 5.48 24.89
C LEU A 54 -23.11 4.32 23.90
N ILE A 55 -23.48 3.10 24.27
CA ILE A 55 -23.41 1.92 23.38
C ILE A 55 -24.37 2.08 22.18
N ARG A 56 -25.60 2.55 22.40
CA ARG A 56 -26.53 2.87 21.29
C ARG A 56 -26.01 3.97 20.37
N ALA A 57 -25.43 5.03 20.93
CA ALA A 57 -24.84 6.12 20.16
C ALA A 57 -23.62 5.66 19.36
N LEU A 58 -22.71 4.88 19.96
CA LEU A 58 -21.55 4.29 19.29
C LEU A 58 -21.98 3.30 18.20
N ALA A 59 -22.97 2.45 18.43
CA ALA A 59 -23.48 1.51 17.44
C ALA A 59 -24.14 2.19 16.23
N LEU A 60 -24.78 3.36 16.43
CA LEU A 60 -25.32 4.18 15.34
C LEU A 60 -24.24 5.04 14.65
N ALA A 61 -23.22 5.47 15.39
CA ALA A 61 -22.14 6.30 14.85
C ALA A 61 -21.09 5.49 14.07
N LEU A 62 -20.71 4.29 14.52
CA LEU A 62 -19.63 3.48 13.90
C LEU A 62 -19.80 3.29 12.38
N PRO A 63 -20.99 2.97 11.84
CA PRO A 63 -21.21 2.88 10.39
C PRO A 63 -21.03 4.23 9.66
N CYS A 64 -21.44 5.35 10.28
CA CYS A 64 -21.19 6.68 9.75
C CYS A 64 -19.69 6.99 9.75
N LEU A 65 -19.02 6.84 10.90
CA LEU A 65 -17.60 7.16 11.08
C LEU A 65 -16.67 6.35 10.15
N THR A 66 -17.01 5.09 9.89
CA THR A 66 -16.27 4.23 8.95
C THR A 66 -16.54 4.61 7.49
N THR A 67 -17.76 5.05 7.16
CA THR A 67 -18.04 5.58 5.82
C THR A 67 -17.41 6.97 5.60
N ASP A 68 -17.39 7.85 6.60
CA ASP A 68 -16.70 9.15 6.57
C ASP A 68 -15.21 8.98 6.25
N HIS A 69 -14.54 8.00 6.88
CA HIS A 69 -13.14 7.67 6.61
C HIS A 69 -12.90 7.18 5.17
N ASN A 70 -13.74 6.26 4.67
CA ASN A 70 -13.62 5.73 3.30
C ASN A 70 -13.91 6.82 2.25
N LEU A 71 -14.98 7.62 2.47
CA LEU A 71 -15.37 8.70 1.58
C LEU A 71 -14.29 9.78 1.52
N ASN A 72 -13.69 10.13 2.66
CA ASN A 72 -12.58 11.08 2.72
C ASN A 72 -11.30 10.57 2.01
N SER A 73 -11.07 9.25 2.06
CA SER A 73 -9.93 8.61 1.40
C SER A 73 -10.06 8.54 -0.13
N THR A 74 -11.23 8.85 -0.71
CA THR A 74 -11.38 8.99 -2.17
C THR A 74 -10.64 10.21 -2.75
N TRP A 75 -10.40 11.27 -1.98
CA TRP A 75 -9.84 12.54 -2.48
C TRP A 75 -8.60 13.02 -1.72
N THR A 76 -8.50 12.79 -0.41
CA THR A 76 -7.36 13.28 0.37
C THR A 76 -6.00 12.68 -0.01
N PRO A 77 -5.84 11.41 -0.46
CA PRO A 77 -4.56 10.93 -0.97
C PRO A 77 -4.06 11.73 -2.19
N LEU A 78 -4.97 12.14 -3.08
CA LEU A 78 -4.63 12.95 -4.26
C LEU A 78 -4.07 14.32 -3.83
N VAL A 79 -4.69 14.94 -2.82
CA VAL A 79 -4.19 16.20 -2.22
C VAL A 79 -2.86 15.98 -1.52
N GLY A 80 -2.69 14.90 -0.75
CA GLY A 80 -1.41 14.54 -0.12
C GLY A 80 -0.28 14.35 -1.13
N GLY A 81 -0.54 13.62 -2.22
CA GLY A 81 0.41 13.40 -3.31
C GLY A 81 0.75 14.65 -4.12
N PHE A 82 -0.19 15.59 -4.24
CA PHE A 82 0.09 16.90 -4.82
C PHE A 82 0.93 17.78 -3.88
N LEU A 83 0.54 17.89 -2.60
CA LEU A 83 1.29 18.65 -1.60
C LEU A 83 2.74 18.12 -1.49
N ALA A 84 2.93 16.80 -1.47
CA ALA A 84 4.24 16.18 -1.46
C ALA A 84 5.05 16.46 -2.75
N GLY A 85 4.40 16.45 -3.92
CA GLY A 85 5.05 16.80 -5.20
C GLY A 85 5.35 18.29 -5.40
N HIS A 86 4.74 19.19 -4.63
CA HIS A 86 4.87 20.64 -4.80
C HIS A 86 5.63 21.34 -3.65
N PHE A 87 5.31 21.01 -2.40
CA PHE A 87 5.89 21.53 -1.16
C PHE A 87 6.85 20.54 -0.47
N GLY A 88 6.98 19.32 -1.01
CA GLY A 88 7.85 18.28 -0.47
C GLY A 88 7.17 17.36 0.56
N THR A 89 7.75 16.18 0.75
CA THR A 89 7.33 15.19 1.75
C THR A 89 7.43 15.76 3.15
N ALA A 90 8.48 16.54 3.44
CA ALA A 90 8.74 17.17 4.73
C ALA A 90 7.54 18.02 5.25
N PHE A 91 7.14 19.05 4.51
CA PHE A 91 6.00 19.92 4.87
C PHE A 91 4.69 19.12 4.98
N THR A 92 4.47 18.23 4.01
CA THR A 92 3.23 17.42 3.94
C THR A 92 3.13 16.45 5.12
N SER A 93 4.26 15.91 5.60
CA SER A 93 4.33 15.09 6.80
C SER A 93 3.92 15.86 8.06
N ILE A 94 4.42 17.09 8.24
CA ILE A 94 4.01 17.96 9.37
C ILE A 94 2.51 18.20 9.35
N LEU A 95 1.96 18.57 8.20
CA LEU A 95 0.53 18.86 8.06
C LEU A 95 -0.32 17.61 8.35
N ALA A 96 0.04 16.46 7.78
CA ALA A 96 -0.69 15.21 7.94
C ALA A 96 -0.63 14.66 9.38
N THR A 97 0.56 14.63 10.00
CA THR A 97 0.73 14.22 11.41
C THR A 97 0.09 15.20 12.39
N GLY A 98 0.13 16.50 12.11
CA GLY A 98 -0.55 17.54 12.89
C GLY A 98 -2.08 17.41 12.86
N LEU A 99 -2.66 17.13 11.69
CA LEU A 99 -4.09 16.83 11.54
C LEU A 99 -4.47 15.55 12.30
N ILE A 100 -3.65 14.49 12.22
CA ILE A 100 -3.87 13.25 13.00
C ILE A 100 -3.90 13.54 14.50
N PHE A 101 -2.92 14.27 15.03
CA PHE A 101 -2.84 14.59 16.45
C PHE A 101 -4.00 15.49 16.89
N LEU A 102 -4.32 16.54 16.13
CA LEU A 102 -5.46 17.42 16.39
C LEU A 102 -6.80 16.66 16.37
N GLY A 103 -6.97 15.74 15.42
CA GLY A 103 -8.17 14.89 15.31
C GLY A 103 -8.34 13.98 16.53
N GLN A 104 -7.28 13.28 16.94
CA GLN A 104 -7.29 12.42 18.14
C GLN A 104 -7.49 13.23 19.44
N ALA A 105 -6.86 14.40 19.58
CA ALA A 105 -7.09 15.29 20.71
C ALA A 105 -8.56 15.80 20.76
N THR A 106 -9.14 16.13 19.61
CA THR A 106 -10.55 16.53 19.48
C THR A 106 -11.50 15.37 19.80
N LEU A 107 -11.16 14.16 19.38
CA LEU A 107 -11.91 12.92 19.67
C LEU A 107 -11.91 12.64 21.18
N LEU A 108 -10.74 12.69 21.84
CA LEU A 108 -10.60 12.55 23.29
C LEU A 108 -11.37 13.64 24.05
N LEU A 109 -11.36 14.89 23.58
CA LEU A 109 -12.21 15.94 24.15
C LEU A 109 -13.70 15.64 23.96
N GLY A 110 -14.08 15.01 22.85
CA GLY A 110 -15.44 14.50 22.60
C GLY A 110 -15.88 13.41 23.58
N ASP A 111 -14.98 12.47 23.92
CA ASP A 111 -15.22 11.44 24.96
C ASP A 111 -15.35 12.07 26.36
N ILE A 112 -14.45 13.00 26.72
CA ILE A 112 -14.47 13.71 28.01
C ILE A 112 -15.74 14.57 28.17
N THR A 113 -16.26 15.13 27.08
CA THR A 113 -17.50 15.94 27.07
C THR A 113 -18.77 15.14 26.73
N GLU A 114 -18.66 13.80 26.60
CA GLU A 114 -19.74 12.87 26.23
C GLU A 114 -20.50 13.29 24.94
N SER A 115 -19.80 13.99 24.03
CA SER A 115 -20.35 14.68 22.88
C SER A 115 -20.03 13.95 21.57
N VAL A 116 -20.97 13.08 21.16
CA VAL A 116 -20.89 12.28 19.92
C VAL A 116 -20.57 13.14 18.68
N ARG A 117 -21.11 14.37 18.62
CA ARG A 117 -20.83 15.33 17.52
C ARG A 117 -19.36 15.76 17.49
N LEU A 118 -18.76 15.98 18.66
CA LEU A 118 -17.34 16.36 18.76
C LEU A 118 -16.41 15.17 18.49
N MET A 119 -16.78 13.96 18.94
CA MET A 119 -16.07 12.72 18.56
C MET A 119 -16.09 12.51 17.04
N THR A 120 -17.24 12.74 16.40
CA THR A 120 -17.40 12.63 14.94
C THR A 120 -16.53 13.64 14.20
N PHE A 121 -16.50 14.89 14.67
CA PHE A 121 -15.63 15.94 14.11
C PHE A 121 -14.14 15.62 14.29
N GLY A 122 -13.73 15.07 15.45
CA GLY A 122 -12.36 14.59 15.67
C GLY A 122 -11.96 13.45 14.75
N MET A 123 -12.85 12.47 14.51
CA MET A 123 -12.66 11.39 13.53
C MET A 123 -12.54 11.91 12.09
N PHE A 124 -13.33 12.92 11.72
CA PHE A 124 -13.23 13.57 10.40
C PHE A 124 -11.86 14.25 10.23
N ILE A 125 -11.41 15.06 11.20
CA ILE A 125 -10.08 15.71 11.16
C ILE A 125 -8.95 14.67 11.13
N PHE A 126 -9.05 13.60 11.93
CA PHE A 126 -8.10 12.49 11.90
C PHE A 126 -8.04 11.84 10.50
N GLY A 127 -9.21 11.60 9.87
CA GLY A 127 -9.32 11.11 8.51
C GLY A 127 -8.64 12.00 7.47
N LEU A 128 -8.71 13.33 7.61
CA LEU A 128 -8.01 14.29 6.74
C LEU A 128 -6.48 14.12 6.78
N GLY A 129 -5.90 13.65 7.88
CA GLY A 129 -4.46 13.46 8.03
C GLY A 129 -3.95 12.05 7.67
N VAL A 130 -4.71 10.99 7.97
CA VAL A 130 -4.29 9.59 7.75
C VAL A 130 -3.95 9.30 6.29
N SER A 131 -4.86 9.64 5.37
CA SER A 131 -4.76 9.20 3.98
C SER A 131 -3.67 9.96 3.19
N PRO A 132 -3.41 11.27 3.43
CA PRO A 132 -2.18 11.93 3.00
C PRO A 132 -0.90 11.38 3.63
N LEU A 133 -0.90 11.03 4.93
CA LEU A 133 0.31 10.52 5.59
C LEU A 133 0.79 9.22 4.95
N ALA A 134 -0.12 8.32 4.58
CA ALA A 134 0.23 7.08 3.88
C ALA A 134 0.98 7.35 2.56
N VAL A 135 0.52 8.34 1.76
CA VAL A 135 1.20 8.74 0.52
C VAL A 135 2.61 9.30 0.79
N VAL A 136 2.76 10.09 1.85
CA VAL A 136 4.06 10.66 2.24
C VAL A 136 5.02 9.58 2.72
N GLN A 137 4.58 8.64 3.56
CA GLN A 137 5.39 7.53 4.05
C GLN A 137 5.91 6.64 2.92
N GLU A 138 5.03 6.26 1.98
CA GLU A 138 5.42 5.47 0.81
C GLU A 138 6.37 6.25 -0.11
N SER A 139 6.15 7.56 -0.29
CA SER A 139 7.05 8.43 -1.06
C SER A 139 8.46 8.49 -0.44
N ILE A 140 8.57 8.57 0.88
CA ILE A 140 9.85 8.56 1.60
C ILE A 140 10.55 7.21 1.42
N ILE A 141 9.85 6.08 1.61
CA ILE A 141 10.44 4.74 1.41
C ILE A 141 10.95 4.59 -0.04
N VAL A 142 10.13 4.97 -1.03
CA VAL A 142 10.52 4.90 -2.45
C VAL A 142 11.72 5.82 -2.75
N ARG A 143 11.78 7.01 -2.14
CA ARG A 143 12.88 7.97 -2.31
C ARG A 143 14.22 7.42 -1.78
N PHE A 144 14.24 6.88 -0.56
CA PHE A 144 15.48 6.40 0.07
C PHE A 144 15.94 5.02 -0.44
N PHE A 145 15.04 4.13 -0.86
CA PHE A 145 15.39 2.75 -1.28
C PHE A 145 15.34 2.51 -2.80
N LYS A 146 15.14 3.56 -3.62
CA LYS A 146 14.96 3.48 -5.09
C LYS A 146 15.95 2.54 -5.80
N ASN A 147 17.22 2.58 -5.40
CA ASN A 147 18.32 1.88 -6.08
C ASN A 147 18.67 0.53 -5.42
N HIS A 148 18.22 0.25 -4.20
CA HIS A 148 18.59 -0.95 -3.45
C HIS A 148 17.55 -1.29 -2.36
N GLY A 149 17.03 -2.53 -2.36
CA GLY A 149 16.14 -3.03 -1.29
C GLY A 149 14.71 -2.47 -1.27
N LEU A 150 14.24 -1.86 -2.37
CA LEU A 150 12.93 -1.21 -2.45
C LEU A 150 11.76 -2.14 -2.09
N GLY A 151 11.76 -3.36 -2.61
CA GLY A 151 10.68 -4.33 -2.39
C GLY A 151 10.58 -4.75 -0.93
N LEU A 152 11.70 -5.02 -0.28
CA LEU A 152 11.81 -5.36 1.14
C LEU A 152 11.44 -4.17 2.03
N SER A 153 11.98 -2.98 1.80
CA SER A 153 11.69 -1.81 2.64
C SER A 153 10.21 -1.40 2.57
N MET A 154 9.61 -1.49 1.37
CA MET A 154 8.17 -1.29 1.19
C MET A 154 7.34 -2.39 1.89
N ALA A 155 7.77 -3.65 1.77
CA ALA A 155 7.11 -4.77 2.45
C ALA A 155 7.15 -4.63 3.98
N LEU A 156 8.30 -4.26 4.55
CA LEU A 156 8.46 -4.06 6.00
C LEU A 156 7.58 -2.90 6.50
N GLY A 157 7.49 -1.79 5.77
CA GLY A 157 6.56 -0.70 6.09
C GLY A 157 5.10 -1.17 6.16
N LEU A 158 4.64 -1.93 5.15
CA LEU A 158 3.29 -2.48 5.13
C LEU A 158 3.04 -3.52 6.25
N VAL A 159 4.03 -4.35 6.57
CA VAL A 159 3.95 -5.31 7.70
C VAL A 159 3.86 -4.57 9.04
N VAL A 160 4.65 -3.51 9.25
CA VAL A 160 4.58 -2.71 10.48
C VAL A 160 3.21 -2.06 10.65
N GLY A 161 2.61 -1.53 9.58
CA GLY A 161 1.23 -1.01 9.61
C GLY A 161 0.18 -2.09 9.95
N LYS A 162 0.28 -3.28 9.34
CA LYS A 162 -0.58 -4.44 9.65
C LYS A 162 -0.42 -4.91 11.09
N ALA A 163 0.82 -4.99 11.58
CA ALA A 163 1.14 -5.39 12.96
C ALA A 163 0.62 -4.38 13.98
N ALA A 164 0.79 -3.07 13.74
CA ALA A 164 0.23 -2.02 14.58
C ALA A 164 -1.31 -2.10 14.67
N SER A 165 -1.98 -2.38 13.54
CA SER A 165 -3.43 -2.59 13.50
C SER A 165 -3.87 -3.80 14.35
N PHE A 166 -3.14 -4.92 14.24
CA PHE A 166 -3.40 -6.13 15.05
C PHE A 166 -3.17 -5.90 16.54
N VAL A 167 -2.06 -5.25 16.91
CA VAL A 167 -1.73 -4.91 18.31
C VAL A 167 -2.78 -3.96 18.89
N SER A 168 -3.24 -2.96 18.13
CA SER A 168 -4.33 -2.07 18.54
C SER A 168 -5.62 -2.86 18.80
N ALA A 169 -6.08 -3.69 17.86
CA ALA A 169 -7.29 -4.49 18.01
C ALA A 169 -7.23 -5.45 19.21
N ARG A 170 -6.06 -6.05 19.49
CA ARG A 170 -5.85 -6.96 20.64
C ARG A 170 -5.70 -6.24 21.98
N THR A 171 -5.24 -4.98 21.99
CA THR A 171 -4.93 -4.23 23.22
C THR A 171 -6.10 -3.35 23.69
N SER A 172 -6.92 -2.81 22.78
CA SER A 172 -7.99 -1.85 23.11
C SER A 172 -9.01 -2.38 24.13
N PHE A 173 -9.43 -3.64 24.02
CA PHE A 173 -10.42 -4.21 24.95
C PHE A 173 -9.85 -4.44 26.37
N PRO A 174 -8.73 -5.18 26.58
CA PRO A 174 -8.15 -5.33 27.92
C PRO A 174 -7.74 -4.00 28.58
N LEU A 175 -7.32 -3.01 27.78
CA LEU A 175 -7.01 -1.68 28.28
C LEU A 175 -8.26 -0.95 28.81
N SER A 176 -9.40 -1.08 28.10
CA SER A 176 -10.70 -0.54 28.52
C SER A 176 -11.26 -1.22 29.77
N GLU A 177 -11.03 -2.53 29.96
CA GLU A 177 -11.47 -3.23 31.18
C GLU A 177 -10.64 -2.81 32.41
N LYS A 178 -9.31 -2.79 32.27
CA LYS A 178 -8.40 -2.57 33.41
C LYS A 178 -8.28 -1.11 33.84
N TYR A 179 -8.37 -0.17 32.91
CA TYR A 179 -8.18 1.28 33.17
C TYR A 179 -9.44 2.12 32.85
N GLY A 180 -10.55 1.46 32.50
CA GLY A 180 -11.84 2.09 32.21
C GLY A 180 -12.00 2.59 30.76
N PRO A 181 -13.23 2.93 30.34
CA PRO A 181 -13.57 3.15 28.93
C PRO A 181 -12.78 4.24 28.19
N ARG A 182 -12.21 5.21 28.93
CA ARG A 182 -11.45 6.33 28.35
C ARG A 182 -10.00 5.96 27.99
N ALA A 183 -9.47 4.88 28.55
CA ALA A 183 -8.05 4.53 28.41
C ALA A 183 -7.59 4.27 26.95
N PRO A 184 -8.39 3.63 26.07
CA PRO A 184 -8.04 3.50 24.65
C PRO A 184 -7.92 4.85 23.92
N PHE A 185 -8.78 5.83 24.22
CA PHE A 185 -8.70 7.16 23.61
C PHE A 185 -7.49 7.95 24.10
N VAL A 186 -7.16 7.86 25.39
CA VAL A 186 -5.94 8.46 25.94
C VAL A 186 -4.68 7.84 25.32
N ALA A 187 -4.65 6.51 25.13
CA ALA A 187 -3.55 5.80 24.49
C ALA A 187 -3.42 6.12 22.99
N ALA A 188 -4.53 6.25 22.26
CA ALA A 188 -4.52 6.67 20.86
C ALA A 188 -3.96 8.09 20.70
N THR A 189 -4.39 9.03 21.55
CA THR A 189 -3.91 10.42 21.52
C THR A 189 -2.45 10.55 21.94
N SER A 190 -1.96 9.76 22.91
CA SER A 190 -0.54 9.79 23.30
C SER A 190 0.37 9.16 22.23
N LEU A 191 -0.08 8.09 21.55
CA LEU A 191 0.62 7.54 20.38
C LEU A 191 0.63 8.51 19.20
N ALA A 192 -0.46 9.26 18.97
CA ALA A 192 -0.51 10.32 17.96
C ALA A 192 0.45 11.48 18.29
N ALA A 193 0.52 11.90 19.55
CA ALA A 193 1.49 12.89 20.02
C ALA A 193 2.95 12.41 19.83
N LEU A 194 3.24 11.15 20.19
CA LEU A 194 4.55 10.54 19.98
C LEU A 194 4.91 10.46 18.48
N SER A 195 3.96 10.11 17.62
CA SER A 195 4.14 10.09 16.16
C SER A 195 4.46 11.48 15.60
N PHE A 196 3.77 12.53 16.09
CA PHE A 196 4.08 13.91 15.71
C PHE A 196 5.48 14.34 16.18
N ILE A 197 5.87 14.03 17.42
CA ILE A 197 7.22 14.31 17.96
C ILE A 197 8.30 13.58 17.13
N MET A 198 8.09 12.31 16.81
CA MET A 198 9.03 11.53 15.98
C MET A 198 9.14 12.08 14.56
N ASN A 199 8.07 12.64 13.99
CA ASN A 199 8.14 13.35 12.72
C ASN A 199 8.98 14.64 12.83
N ILE A 200 8.88 15.41 13.92
CA ILE A 200 9.77 16.57 14.16
C ILE A 200 11.25 16.13 14.27
N VAL A 201 11.54 15.02 14.96
CA VAL A 201 12.90 14.45 15.04
C VAL A 201 13.40 13.95 13.69
N TYR A 202 12.54 13.33 12.87
CA TYR A 202 12.87 13.00 11.48
C TYR A 202 13.24 14.25 10.68
N LEU A 203 12.50 15.34 10.83
CA LEU A 203 12.74 16.58 10.07
C LEU A 203 14.03 17.31 10.45
N THR A 204 14.43 17.31 11.73
CA THR A 204 15.72 17.87 12.15
C THR A 204 16.90 17.00 11.70
N THR A 205 16.73 15.67 11.69
CA THR A 205 17.75 14.72 11.23
C THR A 205 17.76 14.52 9.71
N ALA A 206 16.71 14.90 8.98
CA ALA A 206 16.56 14.65 7.54
C ALA A 206 17.72 15.21 6.70
N LYS A 207 18.22 16.42 7.00
CA LYS A 207 19.38 16.99 6.28
C LYS A 207 20.65 16.15 6.45
N TRP A 208 20.87 15.60 7.65
CA TRP A 208 21.98 14.68 7.91
C TRP A 208 21.74 13.31 7.23
N LEU A 209 20.51 12.79 7.27
CA LEU A 209 20.15 11.50 6.70
C LEU A 209 20.25 11.50 5.16
N VAL A 210 19.77 12.55 4.49
CA VAL A 210 19.88 12.74 3.03
C VAL A 210 21.35 12.86 2.62
N LYS A 211 22.15 13.69 3.32
CA LYS A 211 23.60 13.83 3.07
C LYS A 211 24.36 12.51 3.27
N SER A 212 24.00 11.74 4.30
CA SER A 212 24.67 10.47 4.64
C SER A 212 24.26 9.30 3.74
N SER A 213 23.14 9.40 3.02
CA SER A 213 22.63 8.36 2.12
C SER A 213 22.86 8.65 0.63
N GLY A 214 23.34 9.85 0.28
CA GLY A 214 23.46 10.28 -1.12
C GLY A 214 22.11 10.42 -1.84
N THR A 215 21.02 10.57 -1.10
CA THR A 215 19.65 10.58 -1.65
C THR A 215 19.38 11.86 -2.45
N GLU A 216 18.72 11.75 -3.60
CA GLU A 216 18.31 12.90 -4.41
C GLU A 216 17.52 13.93 -3.58
N LEU A 217 17.88 15.22 -3.66
CA LEU A 217 17.19 16.32 -2.98
C LEU A 217 15.81 16.61 -3.60
N GLU A 218 14.83 16.92 -2.75
CA GLU A 218 13.49 17.35 -3.14
C GLU A 218 13.44 18.81 -3.61
N ALA A 219 12.39 19.16 -4.35
CA ALA A 219 12.17 20.54 -4.81
C ALA A 219 12.03 21.55 -3.65
N SER A 220 11.61 21.12 -2.47
CA SER A 220 11.58 21.89 -1.21
C SER A 220 12.99 22.12 -0.66
N GLU A 221 13.73 21.04 -0.45
CA GLU A 221 15.09 21.05 0.10
C GLU A 221 16.04 21.90 -0.76
N LEU A 222 15.98 21.75 -2.10
CA LEU A 222 16.72 22.59 -3.05
C LEU A 222 16.36 24.08 -2.97
N ARG A 223 15.12 24.43 -2.57
CA ARG A 223 14.69 25.82 -2.37
C ARG A 223 15.20 26.40 -1.06
N ASP A 224 15.38 25.57 -0.03
CA ASP A 224 15.98 25.98 1.24
C ASP A 224 17.51 26.01 1.20
N GLU A 225 18.15 25.09 0.49
CA GLU A 225 19.59 25.13 0.20
C GLU A 225 19.95 26.38 -0.62
N ALA A 226 19.14 26.72 -1.63
CA ALA A 226 19.22 27.98 -2.37
C ALA A 226 18.87 29.25 -1.57
N ARG A 227 18.62 29.14 -0.27
CA ARG A 227 18.54 30.27 0.69
C ARG A 227 19.73 30.31 1.65
N THR A 228 20.45 29.20 1.84
CA THR A 228 21.63 29.10 2.71
C THR A 228 22.96 29.20 1.98
N VAL A 229 22.98 28.95 0.67
CA VAL A 229 24.16 29.14 -0.20
C VAL A 229 24.39 30.63 -0.48
N GLU A 230 25.60 31.11 -0.20
CA GLU A 230 26.02 32.51 -0.39
C GLU A 230 26.23 32.87 -1.88
N SER A 231 26.63 31.89 -2.70
CA SER A 231 26.84 32.07 -4.14
C SER A 231 25.52 32.32 -4.87
N ILE A 232 25.34 33.55 -5.38
CA ILE A 232 24.14 33.96 -6.12
C ILE A 232 23.92 33.09 -7.37
N SER A 233 25.00 32.71 -8.07
CA SER A 233 24.94 31.85 -9.27
C SER A 233 24.43 30.44 -8.94
N GLU A 234 24.98 29.83 -7.90
CA GLU A 234 24.58 28.51 -7.43
C GLU A 234 23.14 28.52 -6.88
N ALA A 235 22.80 29.54 -6.08
CA ALA A 235 21.45 29.75 -5.58
C ALA A 235 20.43 30.00 -6.71
N GLN A 236 20.83 30.55 -7.87
CA GLN A 236 19.98 30.65 -9.06
C GLN A 236 19.84 29.29 -9.77
N ALA A 237 20.94 28.54 -9.93
CA ALA A 237 20.91 27.20 -10.52
C ALA A 237 20.03 26.23 -9.70
N LEU A 238 20.21 26.18 -8.38
CA LEU A 238 19.38 25.38 -7.46
C LEU A 238 17.89 25.77 -7.54
N LYS A 239 17.56 27.07 -7.62
CA LYS A 239 16.17 27.54 -7.85
C LYS A 239 15.62 27.08 -9.20
N GLN A 240 16.43 27.05 -10.25
CA GLN A 240 16.02 26.57 -11.57
C GLN A 240 15.79 25.05 -11.57
N VAL A 241 16.64 24.26 -10.91
CA VAL A 241 16.47 22.81 -10.74
C VAL A 241 15.24 22.51 -9.88
N ALA A 242 15.03 23.23 -8.77
CA ALA A 242 13.84 23.10 -7.94
C ALA A 242 12.55 23.39 -8.74
N LYS A 243 12.53 24.44 -9.57
CA LYS A 243 11.39 24.77 -10.46
C LYS A 243 11.14 23.71 -11.55
N LYS A 244 12.16 22.95 -11.97
CA LYS A 244 12.00 21.77 -12.85
C LYS A 244 11.47 20.54 -12.09
N ARG A 245 11.71 20.44 -10.78
CA ARG A 245 11.27 19.33 -9.92
C ARG A 245 9.89 19.54 -9.28
N THR A 246 9.35 20.76 -9.23
CA THR A 246 7.98 21.03 -8.73
C THR A 246 6.90 20.52 -9.69
N VAL A 247 5.98 19.70 -9.18
CA VAL A 247 4.79 19.23 -9.92
C VAL A 247 3.62 20.20 -9.77
N HIS A 248 2.84 20.40 -10.84
CA HIS A 248 1.52 21.01 -10.81
C HIS A 248 0.45 19.95 -11.11
N LEU A 249 -0.78 20.13 -10.62
CA LEU A 249 -1.89 19.18 -10.87
C LEU A 249 -2.13 18.88 -12.37
N ARG A 250 -1.96 19.88 -13.24
CA ARG A 250 -2.09 19.70 -14.71
C ARG A 250 -0.91 18.95 -15.35
N ASP A 251 0.19 18.75 -14.63
CA ASP A 251 1.29 17.93 -15.14
C ASP A 251 0.97 16.42 -15.08
N ILE A 252 -0.01 16.01 -14.27
CA ILE A 252 -0.50 14.61 -14.23
C ILE A 252 -1.09 14.19 -15.58
N THR A 253 -1.78 15.10 -16.29
CA THR A 253 -2.35 14.81 -17.62
C THR A 253 -1.30 14.68 -18.73
N LYS A 254 -0.01 14.94 -18.42
CA LYS A 254 1.13 14.72 -19.31
C LYS A 254 1.75 13.32 -19.15
N LEU A 255 1.26 12.48 -18.23
CA LEU A 255 1.70 11.10 -18.07
C LEU A 255 1.06 10.22 -19.16
N GLY A 256 1.86 9.36 -19.79
CA GLY A 256 1.45 8.59 -20.98
C GLY A 256 0.46 7.45 -20.70
N ASP A 257 -0.07 6.82 -21.75
CA ASP A 257 -1.14 5.80 -21.69
C ASP A 257 -0.88 4.65 -20.68
N VAL A 258 0.38 4.30 -20.39
CA VAL A 258 0.75 3.27 -19.39
C VAL A 258 0.34 3.67 -17.96
N PHE A 259 0.47 4.96 -17.60
CA PHE A 259 0.02 5.47 -16.30
C PHE A 259 -1.50 5.39 -16.18
N TRP A 260 -2.24 5.75 -17.23
CA TRP A 260 -3.70 5.71 -17.22
C TRP A 260 -4.26 4.27 -17.20
N ALA A 261 -3.59 3.32 -17.86
CA ALA A 261 -3.89 1.90 -17.73
C ALA A 261 -3.67 1.39 -16.28
N TYR A 262 -2.59 1.83 -15.63
CA TYR A 262 -2.34 1.53 -14.21
C TYR A 262 -3.38 2.18 -13.27
N ILE A 263 -3.80 3.42 -13.53
CA ILE A 263 -4.87 4.07 -12.76
C ILE A 263 -6.21 3.34 -12.92
N ALA A 264 -6.58 2.92 -14.14
CA ALA A 264 -7.79 2.13 -14.38
C ALA A 264 -7.73 0.75 -13.67
N LEU A 265 -6.54 0.13 -13.63
CA LEU A 265 -6.29 -1.10 -12.88
C LEU A 265 -6.52 -0.91 -11.38
N ASN A 266 -6.03 0.18 -10.77
CA ASN A 266 -6.24 0.47 -9.34
C ASN A 266 -7.72 0.55 -8.95
N ILE A 267 -8.57 1.12 -9.81
CA ILE A 267 -10.03 1.19 -9.61
C ILE A 267 -10.63 -0.23 -9.56
N LEU A 268 -10.16 -1.14 -10.43
CA LEU A 268 -10.56 -2.55 -10.41
C LEU A 268 -10.05 -3.28 -9.16
N CYS A 269 -8.80 -3.06 -8.74
CA CYS A 269 -8.25 -3.62 -7.49
C CYS A 269 -9.14 -3.25 -6.29
N GLY A 270 -9.48 -1.96 -6.16
CA GLY A 270 -10.37 -1.45 -5.11
C GLY A 270 -11.79 -2.02 -5.18
N ALA A 271 -12.39 -2.10 -6.37
CA ALA A 271 -13.73 -2.66 -6.57
C ALA A 271 -13.82 -4.18 -6.28
N ILE A 272 -12.70 -4.90 -6.29
CA ILE A 272 -12.67 -6.36 -6.08
C ILE A 272 -12.27 -6.72 -4.65
N TRP A 273 -11.13 -6.20 -4.16
CA TRP A 273 -10.47 -6.77 -2.98
C TRP A 273 -11.16 -6.46 -1.65
N SER A 274 -11.31 -5.17 -1.32
CA SER A 274 -11.93 -4.76 -0.05
C SER A 274 -13.42 -5.15 0.04
N PRO A 275 -14.27 -4.93 -0.99
CA PRO A 275 -15.68 -5.28 -0.90
C PRO A 275 -15.91 -6.77 -0.66
N PHE A 276 -15.09 -7.64 -1.27
CA PHE A 276 -15.13 -9.08 -0.98
C PHE A 276 -14.69 -9.38 0.46
N GLN A 277 -13.58 -8.81 0.93
CA GLN A 277 -13.10 -9.01 2.30
C GLN A 277 -14.14 -8.61 3.37
N HIS A 278 -14.89 -7.52 3.17
CA HIS A 278 -15.94 -7.11 4.10
C HIS A 278 -17.20 -7.98 4.05
N LEU A 279 -17.51 -8.61 2.91
CA LEU A 279 -18.72 -9.41 2.71
C LEU A 279 -18.50 -10.92 2.89
N ALA A 280 -17.25 -11.39 2.88
CA ALA A 280 -16.90 -12.80 2.87
C ALA A 280 -17.51 -13.61 4.02
N ALA A 281 -17.55 -13.08 5.24
CA ALA A 281 -18.18 -13.77 6.38
C ALA A 281 -19.66 -14.08 6.09
N ASN A 282 -20.43 -13.08 5.68
CA ASN A 282 -21.85 -13.23 5.35
C ASN A 282 -22.06 -14.19 4.15
N ILE A 283 -21.18 -14.15 3.15
CA ILE A 283 -21.18 -15.11 2.02
C ILE A 283 -20.95 -16.53 2.54
N PHE A 284 -19.99 -16.75 3.45
CA PHE A 284 -19.67 -18.08 3.97
C PHE A 284 -20.75 -18.61 4.89
N GLU A 285 -21.30 -17.77 5.77
CA GLU A 285 -22.46 -18.08 6.62
C GLU A 285 -23.63 -18.58 5.76
N LYS A 286 -24.11 -17.76 4.81
CA LYS A 286 -25.31 -18.08 4.02
C LYS A 286 -25.10 -19.17 2.97
N ARG A 287 -23.95 -19.22 2.28
CA ARG A 287 -23.74 -20.17 1.16
C ARG A 287 -23.36 -21.58 1.61
N TYR A 288 -22.86 -21.75 2.83
CA TYR A 288 -22.42 -23.04 3.38
C TYR A 288 -23.14 -23.46 4.68
N ASP A 289 -24.14 -22.70 5.13
CA ASP A 289 -24.87 -22.91 6.40
C ASP A 289 -23.92 -23.03 7.61
N LEU A 290 -22.88 -22.18 7.61
CA LEU A 290 -21.85 -22.16 8.66
C LEU A 290 -22.29 -21.24 9.81
N SER A 291 -21.88 -21.56 11.03
CA SER A 291 -22.11 -20.66 12.15
C SER A 291 -21.43 -19.30 11.94
N GLU A 292 -21.99 -18.24 12.52
CA GLU A 292 -21.45 -16.88 12.46
C GLU A 292 -20.00 -16.80 12.98
N ASN A 293 -19.61 -17.72 13.88
CA ASN A 293 -18.25 -17.85 14.41
C ASN A 293 -17.30 -18.54 13.42
N GLU A 294 -17.70 -19.65 12.80
CA GLU A 294 -16.86 -20.36 11.83
C GLU A 294 -16.68 -19.55 10.54
N SER A 295 -17.74 -18.93 10.04
CA SER A 295 -17.68 -18.01 8.89
C SER A 295 -16.81 -16.78 9.19
N GLY A 296 -16.89 -16.22 10.40
CA GLY A 296 -16.02 -15.12 10.85
C GLY A 296 -14.54 -15.53 10.98
N ARG A 297 -14.26 -16.73 11.51
CA ARG A 297 -12.90 -17.31 11.57
C ARG A 297 -12.34 -17.51 10.16
N ASP A 298 -13.10 -18.15 9.29
CA ASP A 298 -12.64 -18.52 7.94
C ASP A 298 -12.45 -17.28 7.05
N ALA A 299 -13.30 -16.25 7.20
CA ALA A 299 -13.08 -14.95 6.56
C ALA A 299 -11.83 -14.22 7.10
N SER A 300 -11.45 -14.41 8.37
CA SER A 300 -10.26 -13.77 8.95
C SER A 300 -8.95 -14.26 8.31
N TYR A 301 -8.90 -15.51 7.83
CA TYR A 301 -7.73 -16.04 7.12
C TYR A 301 -7.46 -15.32 5.78
N LEU A 302 -8.46 -14.68 5.17
CA LEU A 302 -8.30 -13.87 3.94
C LEU A 302 -7.31 -12.71 4.11
N LEU A 303 -7.15 -12.20 5.34
CA LEU A 303 -6.21 -11.11 5.65
C LEU A 303 -4.87 -11.63 6.17
N ALA A 304 -4.85 -12.82 6.80
CA ALA A 304 -3.69 -13.38 7.48
C ALA A 304 -2.49 -13.62 6.55
N GLY A 305 -2.73 -14.08 5.31
CA GLY A 305 -1.66 -14.38 4.34
C GLY A 305 -0.72 -13.19 4.08
N SER A 306 -1.25 -11.96 4.12
CA SER A 306 -0.49 -10.74 3.83
C SER A 306 0.67 -10.46 4.79
N VAL A 307 0.62 -10.95 6.04
CA VAL A 307 1.67 -10.70 7.05
C VAL A 307 2.98 -11.39 6.67
N PHE A 308 2.91 -12.59 6.09
CA PHE A 308 4.08 -13.40 5.71
C PHE A 308 4.45 -13.24 4.23
N LEU A 309 3.46 -13.04 3.36
CA LEU A 309 3.68 -12.93 1.92
C LEU A 309 4.29 -11.60 1.49
N TYR A 310 4.04 -10.48 2.19
CA TYR A 310 4.72 -9.21 1.93
C TYR A 310 6.26 -9.33 2.00
N PRO A 311 6.90 -9.73 3.11
CA PRO A 311 8.36 -9.77 3.20
C PRO A 311 8.98 -10.82 2.27
N MET A 312 8.32 -11.98 2.08
CA MET A 312 8.74 -12.97 1.09
C MET A 312 8.76 -12.40 -0.33
N CYS A 313 7.70 -11.68 -0.71
CA CYS A 313 7.56 -11.05 -2.02
C CYS A 313 8.57 -9.91 -2.20
N GLY A 314 8.78 -9.06 -1.19
CA GLY A 314 9.78 -7.99 -1.22
C GLY A 314 11.20 -8.52 -1.47
N LEU A 315 11.62 -9.54 -0.69
CA LEU A 315 12.89 -10.23 -0.88
C LEU A 315 13.03 -10.90 -2.26
N PHE A 316 11.93 -11.39 -2.84
CA PHE A 316 11.93 -12.01 -4.16
C PHE A 316 12.10 -10.98 -5.28
N ILE A 317 11.43 -9.83 -5.18
CA ILE A 317 11.57 -8.69 -6.12
C ILE A 317 13.03 -8.19 -6.12
N ASP A 318 13.57 -7.89 -4.94
CA ASP A 318 14.91 -7.28 -4.81
C ASP A 318 16.04 -8.21 -5.28
N ARG A 319 15.98 -9.50 -4.91
CA ARG A 319 16.94 -10.51 -5.40
C ARG A 319 16.96 -10.65 -6.92
N MET A 320 15.91 -10.20 -7.61
CA MET A 320 15.78 -10.32 -9.05
C MET A 320 15.87 -8.97 -9.78
N GLN A 321 16.48 -7.93 -9.17
CA GLN A 321 16.66 -6.57 -9.72
C GLN A 321 16.87 -6.50 -11.24
N ARG A 322 17.82 -7.26 -11.81
CA ARG A 322 18.14 -7.28 -13.27
C ARG A 322 16.98 -7.72 -14.19
N ARG A 323 15.86 -8.22 -13.65
CA ARG A 323 14.64 -8.64 -14.37
C ARG A 323 13.35 -8.16 -13.69
N SER A 324 13.45 -7.34 -12.65
CA SER A 324 12.37 -7.04 -11.69
C SER A 324 11.06 -6.64 -12.36
N GLU A 325 11.10 -5.73 -13.33
CA GLU A 325 9.90 -5.22 -14.03
C GLU A 325 9.08 -6.32 -14.72
N SER A 326 9.73 -7.31 -15.34
CA SER A 326 9.04 -8.43 -15.99
C SER A 326 8.45 -9.42 -14.98
N ILE A 327 9.04 -9.48 -13.78
CA ILE A 327 8.63 -10.37 -12.70
C ILE A 327 7.45 -9.77 -11.94
N LEU A 328 7.48 -8.45 -11.70
CA LEU A 328 6.41 -7.67 -11.09
C LEU A 328 5.06 -7.88 -11.80
N HIS A 329 5.03 -7.70 -13.14
CA HIS A 329 3.84 -7.97 -13.95
C HIS A 329 3.39 -9.44 -13.90
N LYS A 330 4.32 -10.41 -13.93
CA LYS A 330 4.00 -11.84 -13.86
C LYS A 330 3.44 -12.25 -12.51
N LEU A 331 4.01 -11.72 -11.42
CA LEU A 331 3.57 -12.03 -10.07
C LEU A 331 2.20 -11.40 -9.82
N PHE A 332 1.95 -10.19 -10.34
CA PHE A 332 0.63 -9.57 -10.30
C PHE A 332 -0.42 -10.34 -11.15
N LEU A 333 -0.01 -10.92 -12.29
CA LEU A 333 -0.87 -11.83 -13.07
C LEU A 333 -1.19 -13.13 -12.29
N VAL A 334 -0.21 -13.69 -11.56
CA VAL A 334 -0.42 -14.86 -10.67
C VAL A 334 -1.36 -14.52 -9.51
N SER A 335 -1.25 -13.32 -8.93
CA SER A 335 -2.21 -12.81 -7.94
C SER A 335 -3.64 -12.83 -8.49
N SER A 336 -3.85 -12.22 -9.67
CA SER A 336 -5.17 -12.15 -10.29
C SER A 336 -5.71 -13.52 -10.76
N LEU A 337 -4.84 -14.48 -11.06
CA LEU A 337 -5.22 -15.86 -11.33
C LEU A 337 -5.69 -16.57 -10.06
N LEU A 338 -4.97 -16.40 -8.94
CA LEU A 338 -5.31 -16.98 -7.65
C LEU A 338 -6.62 -16.41 -7.08
N THR A 339 -6.83 -15.09 -7.13
CA THR A 339 -8.13 -14.51 -6.76
C THR A 339 -9.24 -14.95 -7.73
N GLY A 340 -8.93 -15.14 -9.01
CA GLY A 340 -9.86 -15.71 -10.00
C GLY A 340 -10.27 -17.15 -9.68
N LEU A 341 -9.33 -18.00 -9.26
CA LEU A 341 -9.60 -19.37 -8.80
C LEU A 341 -10.43 -19.38 -7.51
N ALA A 342 -10.23 -18.42 -6.61
CA ALA A 342 -11.07 -18.26 -5.42
C ALA A 342 -12.53 -17.91 -5.79
N TYR A 343 -12.74 -16.93 -6.67
CA TYR A 343 -14.09 -16.57 -7.11
C TYR A 343 -14.74 -17.70 -7.92
N PHE A 344 -13.99 -18.38 -8.79
CA PHE A 344 -14.47 -19.54 -9.54
C PHE A 344 -14.91 -20.67 -8.59
N TRP A 345 -14.11 -20.99 -7.57
CA TRP A 345 -14.48 -21.97 -6.55
C TRP A 345 -15.76 -21.55 -5.81
N LEU A 346 -15.91 -20.27 -5.44
CA LEU A 346 -17.12 -19.82 -4.73
C LEU A 346 -18.36 -19.77 -5.63
N VAL A 347 -18.23 -19.49 -6.93
CA VAL A 347 -19.33 -19.50 -7.91
C VAL A 347 -19.86 -20.92 -8.15
N LEU A 348 -19.03 -21.96 -8.03
CA LEU A 348 -19.49 -23.35 -8.20
C LEU A 348 -20.60 -23.72 -7.18
N PRO A 349 -21.50 -24.67 -7.52
CA PRO A 349 -22.62 -25.03 -6.65
C PRO A 349 -22.15 -25.56 -5.28
N PRO A 350 -22.78 -25.16 -4.16
CA PRO A 350 -22.35 -25.57 -2.81
C PRO A 350 -22.24 -27.10 -2.59
N ARG A 351 -23.07 -27.88 -3.31
CA ARG A 351 -23.03 -29.35 -3.32
C ARG A 351 -21.68 -29.94 -3.77
N ALA A 352 -20.96 -29.23 -4.65
CA ALA A 352 -19.67 -29.64 -5.18
C ALA A 352 -18.49 -29.11 -4.33
N THR A 353 -18.59 -27.87 -3.84
CA THR A 353 -17.50 -27.19 -3.11
C THR A 353 -17.41 -27.63 -1.66
N ARG A 354 -18.55 -27.80 -0.98
CA ARG A 354 -18.75 -28.20 0.43
C ARG A 354 -18.11 -27.31 1.51
N THR A 355 -16.99 -26.65 1.25
CA THR A 355 -16.33 -25.71 2.19
C THR A 355 -15.76 -24.49 1.48
N PRO A 356 -15.65 -23.33 2.17
CA PRO A 356 -15.01 -22.13 1.63
C PRO A 356 -13.47 -22.21 1.63
N ILE A 357 -12.88 -23.14 2.37
CA ILE A 357 -11.43 -23.20 2.70
C ILE A 357 -10.51 -23.13 1.47
N PRO A 358 -10.78 -23.80 0.33
CA PRO A 358 -9.93 -23.68 -0.86
C PRO A 358 -9.93 -22.27 -1.45
N ALA A 359 -11.11 -21.62 -1.54
CA ALA A 359 -11.20 -20.23 -2.00
C ALA A 359 -10.55 -19.25 -1.02
N VAL A 360 -10.73 -19.45 0.29
CA VAL A 360 -10.04 -18.66 1.33
C VAL A 360 -8.53 -18.75 1.16
N SER A 361 -8.01 -19.94 0.86
CA SER A 361 -6.59 -20.19 0.65
C SER A 361 -6.09 -19.54 -0.64
N PHE A 362 -6.76 -19.73 -1.78
CA PHE A 362 -6.39 -19.09 -3.05
C PHE A 362 -6.45 -17.56 -2.96
N TYR A 363 -7.49 -17.00 -2.34
CA TYR A 363 -7.63 -15.55 -2.15
C TYR A 363 -6.56 -15.01 -1.19
N GLY A 364 -6.37 -15.64 -0.03
CA GLY A 364 -5.40 -15.21 0.98
C GLY A 364 -3.95 -15.24 0.48
N ILE A 365 -3.62 -16.17 -0.43
CA ILE A 365 -2.32 -16.20 -1.12
C ILE A 365 -2.28 -15.13 -2.22
N GLY A 366 -3.28 -15.07 -3.10
CA GLY A 366 -3.31 -14.15 -4.24
C GLY A 366 -3.33 -12.67 -3.83
N GLN A 367 -4.20 -12.30 -2.90
CA GLN A 367 -4.27 -10.94 -2.32
C GLN A 367 -3.06 -10.66 -1.41
N GLY A 368 -2.52 -11.71 -0.76
CA GLY A 368 -1.47 -11.60 0.25
C GLY A 368 -0.17 -10.92 -0.17
N PHE A 369 0.08 -10.73 -1.47
CA PHE A 369 1.19 -9.91 -1.96
C PHE A 369 0.77 -8.81 -2.97
N ALA A 370 -0.50 -8.74 -3.36
CA ALA A 370 -0.96 -7.85 -4.44
C ALA A 370 -0.79 -6.35 -4.14
N PRO A 371 -1.15 -5.82 -2.94
CA PRO A 371 -0.99 -4.38 -2.65
C PRO A 371 0.48 -3.92 -2.62
N LEU A 372 1.41 -4.80 -2.23
CA LEU A 372 2.84 -4.51 -2.28
C LEU A 372 3.31 -4.28 -3.73
N LEU A 373 2.89 -5.15 -4.66
CA LEU A 373 3.19 -4.99 -6.09
C LEU A 373 2.59 -3.69 -6.65
N LEU A 374 1.37 -3.35 -6.22
CA LEU A 374 0.63 -2.16 -6.68
C LEU A 374 1.30 -0.84 -6.28
N VAL A 375 2.08 -0.81 -5.19
CA VAL A 375 2.94 0.33 -4.83
C VAL A 375 4.32 0.25 -5.49
N VAL A 376 4.98 -0.91 -5.47
CA VAL A 376 6.34 -1.09 -5.99
C VAL A 376 6.44 -0.84 -7.51
N ILE A 377 5.35 -0.98 -8.26
CA ILE A 377 5.32 -0.65 -9.70
C ILE A 377 5.43 0.86 -10.00
N VAL A 378 4.96 1.74 -9.12
CA VAL A 378 4.93 3.20 -9.35
C VAL A 378 6.29 3.79 -9.78
N PRO A 379 7.41 3.59 -9.05
CA PRO A 379 8.72 4.11 -9.45
C PRO A 379 9.30 3.51 -10.74
N THR A 380 8.68 2.45 -11.30
CA THR A 380 9.04 1.92 -12.63
C THR A 380 8.23 2.58 -13.76
N LEU A 381 7.06 3.17 -13.45
CA LEU A 381 6.16 3.78 -14.42
C LEU A 381 6.45 5.26 -14.66
N VAL A 382 6.83 6.03 -13.63
CA VAL A 382 6.98 7.50 -13.68
C VAL A 382 8.33 7.99 -13.16
N SER A 383 8.78 9.18 -13.60
CA SER A 383 10.03 9.78 -13.14
C SER A 383 9.93 10.29 -11.69
N SER A 384 11.08 10.46 -11.01
CA SER A 384 11.18 10.72 -9.55
C SER A 384 10.20 11.80 -9.05
N LYS A 385 10.04 12.88 -9.82
CA LYS A 385 9.19 14.05 -9.46
C LYS A 385 7.70 13.70 -9.33
N TYR A 386 7.20 12.72 -10.11
CA TYR A 386 5.79 12.35 -10.16
C TYR A 386 5.40 11.22 -9.21
N ILE A 387 6.34 10.61 -8.48
CA ILE A 387 6.08 9.47 -7.59
C ILE A 387 5.03 9.81 -6.50
N PRO A 388 5.16 10.89 -5.72
CA PRO A 388 4.18 11.17 -4.65
C PRO A 388 2.78 11.42 -5.19
N THR A 389 2.69 12.15 -6.30
CA THR A 389 1.41 12.48 -6.95
C THR A 389 0.76 11.25 -7.58
N THR A 390 1.56 10.31 -8.10
CA THR A 390 1.08 9.01 -8.60
C THR A 390 0.58 8.11 -7.48
N LEU A 391 1.30 8.04 -6.35
CA LEU A 391 0.84 7.32 -5.15
C LEU A 391 -0.47 7.91 -4.60
N GLY A 392 -0.61 9.23 -4.63
CA GLY A 392 -1.86 9.92 -4.29
C GLY A 392 -3.03 9.57 -5.21
N ALA A 393 -2.82 9.63 -6.53
CA ALA A 393 -3.84 9.27 -7.53
C ALA A 393 -4.22 7.79 -7.46
N HIS A 394 -3.24 6.90 -7.26
CA HIS A 394 -3.43 5.47 -7.02
C HIS A 394 -4.39 5.21 -5.86
N LYS A 395 -4.05 5.65 -4.63
CA LYS A 395 -4.90 5.41 -3.45
C LYS A 395 -6.28 6.06 -3.57
N SER A 396 -6.33 7.30 -4.08
CA SER A 396 -7.58 8.03 -4.33
C SER A 396 -8.56 7.23 -5.19
N LEU A 397 -8.08 6.62 -6.27
CA LEU A 397 -8.91 5.91 -7.24
C LEU A 397 -9.13 4.43 -6.88
N GLU A 398 -8.22 3.81 -6.14
CA GLU A 398 -8.48 2.54 -5.42
C GLU A 398 -9.66 2.72 -4.44
N HIS A 399 -9.59 3.70 -3.52
CA HIS A 399 -10.69 4.00 -2.58
C HIS A 399 -11.99 4.41 -3.27
N THR A 400 -11.92 5.03 -4.45
CA THR A 400 -13.09 5.33 -5.28
C THR A 400 -13.76 4.04 -5.79
N GLY A 401 -12.97 3.08 -6.29
CA GLY A 401 -13.44 1.74 -6.65
C GLY A 401 -14.06 0.98 -5.47
N ILE A 402 -13.42 1.04 -4.30
CA ILE A 402 -13.95 0.48 -3.04
C ILE A 402 -15.33 1.08 -2.73
N THR A 403 -15.44 2.41 -2.69
CA THR A 403 -16.67 3.13 -2.30
C THR A 403 -17.83 2.81 -3.25
N ILE A 404 -17.59 2.84 -4.57
CA ILE A 404 -18.62 2.54 -5.57
C ILE A 404 -19.12 1.09 -5.40
N PHE A 405 -18.21 0.12 -5.32
CA PHE A 405 -18.62 -1.29 -5.30
C PHE A 405 -19.19 -1.74 -3.93
N GLN A 406 -18.68 -1.23 -2.80
CA GLN A 406 -19.30 -1.45 -1.49
C GLN A 406 -20.73 -0.90 -1.45
N THR A 407 -20.96 0.31 -1.96
CA THR A 407 -22.29 0.94 -2.02
C THR A 407 -23.23 0.13 -2.92
N PHE A 408 -22.74 -0.29 -4.10
CA PHE A 408 -23.50 -1.14 -5.02
C PHE A 408 -23.89 -2.48 -4.38
N ALA A 409 -22.94 -3.21 -3.80
CA ALA A 409 -23.18 -4.52 -3.19
C ALA A 409 -24.17 -4.42 -2.02
N GLY A 410 -24.06 -3.38 -1.19
CA GLY A 410 -25.02 -3.11 -0.11
C GLY A 410 -26.44 -2.86 -0.62
N VAL A 411 -26.61 -1.99 -1.63
CA VAL A 411 -27.93 -1.70 -2.22
C VAL A 411 -28.50 -2.92 -2.95
N PHE A 412 -27.66 -3.74 -3.57
CA PHE A 412 -28.06 -4.96 -4.26
C PHE A 412 -28.64 -6.00 -3.27
N LEU A 413 -27.94 -6.26 -2.17
CA LEU A 413 -28.37 -7.20 -1.13
C LEU A 413 -29.62 -6.68 -0.36
N ASP A 414 -29.65 -5.41 0.01
CA ASP A 414 -30.82 -4.77 0.67
C ASP A 414 -32.11 -4.98 -0.14
N ARG A 415 -32.05 -4.80 -1.46
CA ARG A 415 -33.22 -4.94 -2.36
C ARG A 415 -33.77 -6.35 -2.45
N VAL A 416 -32.89 -7.36 -2.35
CA VAL A 416 -33.30 -8.77 -2.34
C VAL A 416 -33.92 -9.12 -0.99
N LYS A 417 -33.28 -8.72 0.11
CA LYS A 417 -33.83 -8.92 1.46
C LYS A 417 -35.20 -8.28 1.63
N ALA A 418 -35.39 -7.04 1.15
CA ALA A 418 -36.67 -6.35 1.17
C ALA A 418 -37.76 -7.04 0.32
N ARG A 419 -37.39 -7.78 -0.75
CA ARG A 419 -38.32 -8.59 -1.53
C ARG A 419 -38.75 -9.85 -0.76
N LYS A 420 -37.78 -10.57 -0.18
CA LYS A 420 -38.01 -11.75 0.67
C LYS A 420 -38.95 -11.43 1.84
N GLU A 421 -38.66 -10.34 2.57
CA GLU A 421 -39.51 -9.79 3.64
C GLU A 421 -40.95 -9.49 3.18
N ALA A 422 -41.15 -9.12 1.91
CA ALA A 422 -42.45 -8.74 1.35
C ALA A 422 -43.23 -9.89 0.69
N ARG A 423 -42.60 -11.05 0.45
CA ARG A 423 -43.21 -12.18 -0.29
C ARG A 423 -43.40 -13.45 0.51
N LEU A 424 -42.70 -13.62 1.64
CA LEU A 424 -42.61 -14.89 2.37
C LEU A 424 -42.02 -16.03 1.51
N ASP A 425 -41.19 -15.66 0.52
CA ASP A 425 -40.48 -16.60 -0.36
C ASP A 425 -39.30 -17.28 0.36
N ASP A 426 -38.94 -18.45 -0.19
CA ASP A 426 -37.90 -19.37 0.29
C ASP A 426 -36.48 -18.77 0.34
N ASP A 427 -35.57 -19.41 1.10
CA ASP A 427 -34.16 -18.98 1.22
C ASP A 427 -33.40 -18.94 -0.12
N SER A 428 -33.91 -19.62 -1.15
CA SER A 428 -33.34 -19.62 -2.51
C SER A 428 -33.23 -18.25 -3.20
N GLU A 429 -34.12 -17.26 -2.99
CA GLU A 429 -33.94 -15.92 -3.59
C GLU A 429 -32.68 -15.21 -3.03
N GLU A 430 -32.34 -15.44 -1.75
CA GLU A 430 -31.15 -14.83 -1.12
C GLU A 430 -29.85 -15.52 -1.58
N LEU A 431 -29.89 -16.85 -1.76
CA LEU A 431 -28.78 -17.63 -2.31
C LEU A 431 -28.49 -17.31 -3.78
N ASP A 432 -29.52 -17.15 -4.61
CA ASP A 432 -29.42 -16.73 -6.02
C ASP A 432 -28.80 -15.33 -6.16
N ALA A 433 -29.18 -14.39 -5.27
CA ALA A 433 -28.56 -13.07 -5.23
C ALA A 433 -27.09 -13.13 -4.84
N ILE A 434 -26.73 -13.93 -3.83
CA ILE A 434 -25.32 -14.15 -3.45
C ILE A 434 -24.56 -14.76 -4.65
N GLU A 435 -25.11 -15.75 -5.35
CA GLU A 435 -24.47 -16.34 -6.53
C GLU A 435 -24.26 -15.33 -7.66
N LYS A 436 -25.24 -14.46 -7.94
CA LYS A 436 -25.12 -13.37 -8.92
C LYS A 436 -24.04 -12.35 -8.53
N LEU A 437 -23.91 -12.02 -7.24
CA LEU A 437 -22.87 -11.12 -6.74
C LEU A 437 -21.47 -11.75 -6.81
N LEU A 438 -21.35 -13.06 -6.55
CA LEU A 438 -20.12 -13.83 -6.76
C LEU A 438 -19.75 -13.93 -8.25
N GLY A 439 -20.73 -14.12 -9.13
CA GLY A 439 -20.55 -14.06 -10.58
C GLY A 439 -20.04 -12.70 -11.06
N LEU A 440 -20.50 -11.60 -10.45
CA LEU A 440 -20.01 -10.25 -10.71
C LEU A 440 -18.56 -10.06 -10.21
N PHE A 441 -18.20 -10.57 -9.02
CA PHE A 441 -16.80 -10.59 -8.57
C PHE A 441 -15.90 -11.37 -9.52
N LEU A 442 -16.34 -12.56 -9.99
CA LEU A 442 -15.60 -13.35 -10.98
C LEU A 442 -15.43 -12.60 -12.31
N PHE A 443 -16.48 -11.97 -12.82
CA PHE A 443 -16.44 -11.14 -14.03
C PHE A 443 -15.45 -9.97 -13.89
N LEU A 444 -15.52 -9.22 -12.78
CA LEU A 444 -14.58 -8.13 -12.51
C LEU A 444 -13.14 -8.62 -12.38
N ASN A 445 -12.92 -9.80 -11.77
CA ASN A 445 -11.59 -10.41 -11.69
C ASN A 445 -11.06 -10.84 -13.08
N VAL A 446 -11.93 -11.29 -13.99
CA VAL A 446 -11.54 -11.55 -15.39
C VAL A 446 -11.17 -10.24 -16.10
N CYS A 447 -11.94 -9.17 -15.92
CA CYS A 447 -11.58 -7.83 -16.41
C CYS A 447 -10.24 -7.34 -15.85
N HIS A 448 -10.00 -7.52 -14.55
CA HIS A 448 -8.73 -7.21 -13.88
C HIS A 448 -7.55 -8.01 -14.47
N PHE A 449 -7.71 -9.32 -14.68
CA PHE A 449 -6.71 -10.17 -15.32
C PHE A 449 -6.34 -9.68 -16.73
N PHE A 450 -7.32 -9.30 -17.55
CA PHE A 450 -7.06 -8.72 -18.87
C PHE A 450 -6.44 -7.31 -18.79
N SER A 451 -6.83 -6.48 -17.82
CA SER A 451 -6.19 -5.17 -17.57
C SER A 451 -4.71 -5.29 -17.21
N ILE A 452 -4.31 -6.34 -16.48
CA ILE A 452 -2.90 -6.63 -16.17
C ILE A 452 -2.12 -7.02 -17.43
N ILE A 453 -2.72 -7.84 -18.30
CA ILE A 453 -2.12 -8.20 -19.60
C ILE A 453 -1.99 -6.96 -20.49
N GLY A 454 -3.00 -6.08 -20.49
CA GLY A 454 -2.97 -4.80 -21.20
C GLY A 454 -1.85 -3.88 -20.70
N LEU A 455 -1.73 -3.69 -19.37
CA LEU A 455 -0.66 -2.91 -18.76
C LEU A 455 0.72 -3.49 -19.10
N TRP A 456 0.90 -4.82 -18.98
CA TRP A 456 2.16 -5.49 -19.32
C TRP A 456 2.53 -5.33 -20.80
N PHE A 457 1.55 -5.39 -21.71
CA PHE A 457 1.78 -5.16 -23.14
C PHE A 457 2.16 -3.70 -23.43
N LEU A 458 1.49 -2.73 -22.80
CA LEU A 458 1.79 -1.30 -22.95
C LEU A 458 3.17 -0.92 -22.38
N ASP A 459 3.50 -1.38 -21.18
CA ASP A 459 4.82 -1.19 -20.56
C ASP A 459 5.93 -1.81 -21.40
N ARG A 460 5.74 -3.06 -21.85
CA ARG A 460 6.68 -3.73 -22.76
C ARG A 460 6.84 -2.95 -24.08
N ARG A 461 5.75 -2.47 -24.68
CA ARG A 461 5.80 -1.69 -25.93
C ARG A 461 6.60 -0.39 -25.75
N ARG A 462 6.30 0.38 -24.70
CA ARG A 462 7.06 1.60 -24.32
C ARG A 462 8.56 1.31 -24.17
N LYS A 463 8.92 0.22 -23.49
CA LYS A 463 10.32 -0.17 -23.26
C LYS A 463 11.03 -0.61 -24.54
N TRP A 464 10.33 -1.31 -25.44
CA TRP A 464 10.87 -1.63 -26.77
C TRP A 464 11.09 -0.37 -27.63
N GLN A 465 10.17 0.60 -27.58
CA GLN A 465 10.36 1.89 -28.26
C GLN A 465 11.54 2.68 -27.69
N ALA A 466 11.68 2.75 -26.36
CA ALA A 466 12.81 3.42 -25.71
C ALA A 466 14.16 2.76 -26.04
N ALA A 467 14.24 1.43 -26.04
CA ALA A 467 15.44 0.69 -26.41
C ALA A 467 15.84 0.90 -27.89
N GLU A 468 14.87 0.94 -28.80
CA GLU A 468 15.10 1.20 -30.22
C GLU A 468 15.57 2.64 -30.47
N ILE A 469 15.00 3.63 -29.76
CA ILE A 469 15.48 5.03 -29.81
C ILE A 469 16.91 5.13 -29.28
N ALA A 470 17.23 4.50 -28.15
CA ALA A 470 18.58 4.48 -27.59
C ALA A 470 19.58 3.78 -28.54
N ARG A 471 19.18 2.70 -29.19
CA ARG A 471 20.00 2.00 -30.20
C ARG A 471 20.30 2.89 -31.42
N ARG A 472 19.31 3.62 -31.93
CA ARG A 472 19.49 4.57 -33.05
C ARG A 472 20.38 5.75 -32.64
N ALA A 473 20.21 6.27 -31.43
CA ALA A 473 21.05 7.33 -30.89
C ALA A 473 22.51 6.88 -30.66
N LEU A 474 22.74 5.59 -30.37
CA LEU A 474 24.08 5.00 -30.32
C LEU A 474 24.68 4.84 -31.71
N LEU A 475 23.93 4.30 -32.69
CA LEU A 475 24.38 4.17 -34.07
C LEU A 475 24.74 5.53 -34.69
N ALA A 476 23.89 6.54 -34.54
CA ALA A 476 24.15 7.91 -35.02
C ALA A 476 25.26 8.66 -34.25
N ARG A 477 25.78 8.10 -33.15
CA ARG A 477 27.04 8.54 -32.53
C ARG A 477 28.23 7.83 -33.14
N ILE A 478 28.13 6.52 -33.36
CA ILE A 478 29.17 5.69 -33.99
C ILE A 478 29.46 6.18 -35.41
N GLU A 479 28.42 6.47 -36.20
CA GLU A 479 28.54 7.03 -37.56
C GLU A 479 29.34 8.35 -37.55
N ARG A 480 28.99 9.29 -36.66
CA ARG A 480 29.72 10.57 -36.53
C ARG A 480 31.18 10.41 -36.08
N SER A 481 31.46 9.47 -35.18
CA SER A 481 32.84 9.15 -34.80
C SER A 481 33.61 8.34 -35.86
N GLY A 482 32.95 7.93 -36.95
CA GLY A 482 33.59 7.41 -38.15
C GLY A 482 33.95 8.52 -39.14
N ASP A 483 33.01 9.45 -39.39
CA ASP A 483 33.24 10.62 -40.27
C ASP A 483 34.42 11.50 -39.80
N ASP A 484 34.71 11.54 -38.49
CA ASP A 484 35.87 12.26 -37.90
C ASP A 484 37.21 11.49 -38.00
N ALA A 485 37.27 10.33 -38.67
CA ALA A 485 38.45 9.43 -38.67
C ALA A 485 39.04 9.10 -40.06
N ASP A 486 38.47 9.62 -41.16
CA ASP A 486 38.83 9.27 -42.55
C ASP A 486 39.97 10.13 -43.15
N ASP A 487 40.96 10.54 -42.33
CA ASP A 487 42.09 11.41 -42.75
C ASP A 487 43.49 10.96 -42.24
N ASP A 488 43.60 9.78 -41.60
CA ASP A 488 44.88 9.17 -41.20
C ASP A 488 44.95 7.67 -41.61
N GLU A 489 46.01 7.28 -42.32
CA GLU A 489 46.16 5.98 -42.98
C GLU A 489 46.59 4.86 -42.01
N PHE A 490 45.72 3.86 -41.73
CA PHE A 490 46.13 2.64 -41.03
C PHE A 490 45.39 1.36 -41.49
N ASP A 491 46.15 0.25 -41.53
CA ASP A 491 45.79 -1.05 -42.14
C ASP A 491 44.83 -1.89 -41.24
N PRO A 492 43.67 -2.37 -41.74
CA PRO A 492 42.66 -3.04 -40.90
C PRO A 492 42.92 -4.55 -40.67
N ASP A 493 43.66 -4.86 -39.62
CA ASP A 493 43.78 -6.23 -39.08
C ASP A 493 42.40 -6.72 -38.56
N PRO A 494 41.90 -7.93 -38.94
CA PRO A 494 40.48 -8.27 -38.79
C PRO A 494 40.07 -8.65 -37.34
N PRO A 495 38.87 -8.24 -36.88
CA PRO A 495 38.45 -8.43 -35.49
C PRO A 495 38.18 -9.91 -35.13
N PRO A 496 38.52 -10.36 -33.91
CA PRO A 496 38.38 -11.76 -33.51
C PRO A 496 36.91 -12.17 -33.34
N SER A 497 36.46 -13.12 -34.18
CA SER A 497 35.09 -13.63 -34.19
C SER A 497 34.63 -14.27 -32.85
N PRO A 498 33.33 -14.16 -32.49
CA PRO A 498 32.81 -14.69 -31.23
C PRO A 498 32.72 -16.23 -31.25
N LYS A 499 33.51 -16.88 -30.39
CA LYS A 499 33.56 -18.35 -30.29
C LYS A 499 32.29 -18.95 -29.71
N VAL A 500 31.36 -19.35 -30.58
CA VAL A 500 30.19 -20.18 -30.23
C VAL A 500 30.67 -21.55 -29.73
N ARG A 501 30.60 -21.77 -28.40
CA ARG A 501 31.03 -23.04 -27.79
C ARG A 501 29.95 -24.11 -27.94
N ARG A 502 29.95 -24.82 -29.06
CA ARG A 502 29.27 -26.12 -29.21
C ARG A 502 30.23 -27.15 -29.80
N LYS A 503 30.39 -28.28 -29.11
CA LYS A 503 30.90 -29.52 -29.69
C LYS A 503 30.17 -30.68 -29.04
N ASP A 504 29.43 -31.42 -29.85
CA ASP A 504 28.75 -32.64 -29.44
C ASP A 504 29.74 -33.82 -29.37
N THR A 505 29.30 -34.90 -28.73
CA THR A 505 30.03 -36.13 -28.35
C THR A 505 30.86 -36.81 -29.43
N LEU A 506 31.89 -37.57 -29.00
CA LEU A 506 32.26 -38.87 -29.58
C LEU A 506 32.97 -39.77 -28.54
N HIS A 507 32.61 -41.06 -28.54
CA HIS A 507 33.10 -42.30 -27.88
C HIS A 507 34.31 -42.34 -26.89
N ALA A 508 34.45 -43.34 -26.00
CA ALA A 508 33.52 -44.31 -25.38
C ALA A 508 34.29 -45.21 -24.36
N LYS A 509 33.59 -45.70 -23.30
CA LYS A 509 33.98 -46.83 -22.40
C LYS A 509 35.30 -46.68 -21.61
N GLU A 510 35.53 -47.35 -20.47
CA GLU A 510 34.78 -48.41 -19.77
C GLU A 510 34.87 -48.31 -18.22
N GLN A 511 34.05 -49.12 -17.53
CA GLN A 511 34.04 -49.63 -16.13
C GLN A 511 35.28 -49.41 -15.21
N SER A 512 35.26 -49.47 -13.85
CA SER A 512 34.27 -49.45 -12.73
C SER A 512 35.08 -49.57 -11.39
N SER A 513 34.59 -49.52 -10.13
CA SER A 513 33.25 -49.37 -9.50
C SER A 513 33.37 -48.82 -8.04
N GLU A 514 32.33 -49.04 -7.22
CA GLU A 514 32.22 -49.20 -5.74
C GLU A 514 33.49 -49.55 -4.91
N SER A 515 33.61 -49.35 -3.57
CA SER A 515 32.85 -48.58 -2.54
C SER A 515 33.54 -48.65 -1.14
N HIS A 516 32.95 -48.01 -0.10
CA HIS A 516 33.08 -48.28 1.37
C HIS A 516 34.38 -48.04 2.20
N VAL A 517 34.41 -46.89 2.89
CA VAL A 517 34.56 -46.66 4.37
C VAL A 517 35.37 -47.62 5.29
N MET A 518 36.45 -47.11 5.94
CA MET A 518 36.94 -47.31 7.36
C MET A 518 38.42 -46.82 7.50
N ARG A 519 39.07 -46.54 8.67
CA ARG A 519 38.67 -46.03 10.02
C ARG A 519 39.93 -45.79 10.92
N CYS A 520 40.05 -44.61 11.58
CA CYS A 520 41.02 -44.25 12.66
C CYS A 520 42.53 -44.21 12.24
N ARG A 521 43.53 -43.73 13.03
CA ARG A 521 43.70 -43.60 14.51
C ARG A 521 44.84 -42.60 14.92
N GLU A 522 44.66 -41.80 15.99
CA GLU A 522 45.67 -41.09 16.88
C GLU A 522 46.69 -40.08 16.27
N GLU A 523 47.29 -39.08 16.95
CA GLU A 523 47.04 -38.24 18.17
C GLU A 523 48.08 -37.04 18.16
N SER A 524 48.33 -36.10 19.10
CA SER A 524 47.81 -35.65 20.43
C SER A 524 48.35 -34.23 20.79
N SER A 525 47.79 -33.57 21.83
CA SER A 525 48.40 -32.49 22.69
C SER A 525 48.79 -31.10 22.06
N SER A 526 48.91 -29.96 22.78
CA SER A 526 48.36 -29.49 24.08
C SER A 526 48.45 -27.93 24.22
N THR A 527 47.90 -27.40 25.32
CA THR A 527 47.55 -25.98 25.65
C THR A 527 48.69 -25.04 26.13
N SER A 528 48.40 -23.71 26.16
CA SER A 528 48.89 -22.67 27.13
C SER A 528 50.35 -22.16 26.99
N SER A 529 50.81 -21.03 27.56
CA SER A 529 50.22 -19.71 27.92
C SER A 529 51.30 -18.75 28.50
N GLY A 530 51.14 -17.42 28.36
CA GLY A 530 51.67 -16.43 29.32
C GLY A 530 52.79 -15.48 28.86
N SER A 531 52.69 -14.20 29.28
CA SER A 531 53.75 -13.17 29.24
C SER A 531 54.58 -13.20 30.54
N PRO A 532 55.75 -12.50 30.66
CA PRO A 532 55.71 -11.09 31.13
C PRO A 532 56.92 -10.19 30.75
N ALA A 533 56.94 -8.98 31.34
CA ALA A 533 58.07 -8.11 31.71
C ALA A 533 58.43 -6.87 30.85
N MET A 534 58.90 -5.83 31.57
CA MET A 534 59.32 -4.47 31.17
C MET A 534 60.57 -4.10 32.01
N PRO A 535 61.47 -3.21 31.55
CA PRO A 535 61.48 -1.86 32.13
C PRO A 535 61.99 -0.69 31.24
N PHE A 536 61.76 0.53 31.76
CA PHE A 536 62.41 1.85 31.59
C PHE A 536 63.81 1.95 30.92
N ALA A 537 64.26 3.09 30.36
CA ALA A 537 63.89 4.51 30.56
C ALA A 537 64.22 5.43 29.34
N SER A 538 63.72 6.69 29.36
CA SER A 538 64.21 7.97 28.75
C SER A 538 64.88 8.00 27.35
N GLY A 539 64.64 8.99 26.48
CA GLY A 539 63.75 10.16 26.54
C GLY A 539 64.22 11.32 25.62
N ASN A 540 63.33 11.85 24.77
CA ASN A 540 63.50 12.92 23.77
C ASN A 540 64.43 12.55 22.57
N LEU A 541 64.01 12.49 21.28
CA LEU A 541 63.18 13.35 20.40
C LEU A 541 63.95 14.51 19.74
N PRO A 542 63.74 14.82 18.43
CA PRO A 542 63.22 13.94 17.36
C PRO A 542 63.87 14.11 15.96
N ASP A 543 63.28 13.39 15.00
CA ASP A 543 63.19 13.63 13.54
C ASP A 543 64.06 12.81 12.55
N THR A 544 63.40 12.50 11.41
CA THR A 544 63.89 11.87 10.15
C THR A 544 63.57 10.37 9.96
N GLU A 545 63.13 10.06 8.73
CA GLU A 545 63.03 8.75 8.04
C GLU A 545 62.11 7.62 8.57
N ILE A 546 61.03 7.36 7.80
CA ILE A 546 60.46 6.01 7.58
C ILE A 546 60.21 5.86 6.06
N SER A 547 60.74 4.79 5.46
CA SER A 547 60.48 4.39 4.06
C SER A 547 59.10 3.73 3.94
N GLN A 548 58.21 4.17 3.04
CA GLN A 548 58.09 3.71 1.65
C GLN A 548 57.90 2.19 1.47
N GLU A 549 56.67 1.79 1.18
CA GLU A 549 56.31 0.68 0.27
C GLU A 549 55.03 1.11 -0.51
N GLU A 550 54.73 0.48 -1.65
CA GLU A 550 53.90 1.09 -2.72
C GLU A 550 52.37 1.04 -2.53
N GLU A 551 51.71 2.19 -2.70
CA GLU A 551 50.36 2.26 -3.29
C GLU A 551 50.39 3.09 -4.59
N ARG A 552 49.73 2.61 -5.66
CA ARG A 552 49.71 3.28 -6.97
C ARG A 552 48.52 4.23 -7.08
N PRO A 553 48.69 5.45 -7.61
CA PRO A 553 47.57 6.37 -7.82
C PRO A 553 46.66 5.87 -8.94
N LEU A 554 45.39 5.61 -8.61
CA LEU A 554 44.34 5.49 -9.62
C LEU A 554 43.91 6.90 -10.08
N LEU A 555 43.72 7.04 -11.39
CA LEU A 555 43.54 8.33 -12.05
C LEU A 555 42.26 9.04 -11.60
N HIS A 556 42.39 10.33 -11.37
CA HIS A 556 41.28 11.23 -11.12
C HIS A 556 40.58 11.52 -12.46
N GLU A 557 39.51 10.78 -12.78
CA GLU A 557 38.72 11.05 -13.98
C GLU A 557 37.80 12.26 -13.71
N GLU A 558 38.22 13.44 -14.20
CA GLU A 558 37.43 14.67 -14.09
C GLU A 558 36.10 14.50 -14.83
N SER A 559 34.99 14.82 -14.17
CA SER A 559 33.67 14.83 -14.83
C SER A 559 33.60 15.99 -15.83
N PRO A 560 33.47 15.73 -17.15
CA PRO A 560 33.37 16.79 -18.14
C PRO A 560 32.08 17.60 -17.92
N ALA A 561 32.20 18.93 -17.99
CA ALA A 561 31.10 19.83 -17.67
C ALA A 561 29.95 19.77 -18.70
N TYR A 562 28.73 20.05 -18.22
CA TYR A 562 27.64 20.65 -19.01
C TYR A 562 27.37 20.06 -20.41
N SER A 563 26.89 18.82 -20.48
CA SER A 563 26.20 18.35 -21.69
C SER A 563 24.86 19.11 -21.87
N VAL A 564 24.82 20.04 -22.82
CA VAL A 564 23.57 20.73 -23.22
C VAL A 564 22.56 19.70 -23.71
N GLY A 565 21.36 19.71 -23.13
CA GLY A 565 20.40 18.62 -23.27
C GLY A 565 19.84 18.45 -24.68
N THR A 566 20.28 17.40 -25.38
CA THR A 566 19.45 16.77 -26.42
C THR A 566 18.35 15.97 -25.72
N GLY A 567 17.08 16.32 -26.00
CA GLY A 567 15.94 15.91 -25.18
C GLY A 567 15.55 14.44 -25.33
N THR A 568 16.21 13.54 -24.59
CA THR A 568 15.63 12.24 -24.26
C THR A 568 14.38 12.47 -23.38
N PRO A 569 13.18 11.99 -23.75
CA PRO A 569 11.99 12.20 -22.94
C PRO A 569 12.14 11.53 -21.57
N GLU A 570 11.73 12.22 -20.50
CA GLU A 570 11.77 11.63 -19.15
C GLU A 570 10.86 10.39 -19.07
N SER A 571 11.33 9.35 -18.38
CA SER A 571 10.62 8.07 -18.32
C SER A 571 9.26 8.20 -17.62
N GLY A 572 8.18 8.23 -18.42
CA GLY A 572 6.80 8.27 -17.95
C GLY A 572 5.94 9.35 -18.63
N GLU A 573 6.57 10.34 -19.23
CA GLU A 573 5.89 11.42 -19.94
C GLU A 573 5.33 10.96 -21.30
N ALA A 574 4.19 11.53 -21.69
CA ALA A 574 3.50 11.24 -22.95
C ALA A 574 4.35 11.66 -24.15
N GLN A 575 4.56 10.75 -25.10
CA GLN A 575 5.42 10.96 -26.25
C GLN A 575 4.68 11.59 -27.45
N THR A 576 3.35 11.50 -27.48
CA THR A 576 2.53 12.07 -28.55
C THR A 576 1.45 13.03 -28.05
N ARG A 577 1.06 13.98 -28.90
CA ARG A 577 -0.08 14.88 -28.65
C ARG A 577 -1.41 14.12 -28.46
N ALA A 578 -1.52 12.91 -29.01
CA ALA A 578 -2.68 12.04 -28.83
C ALA A 578 -2.73 11.43 -27.42
N GLU A 579 -1.60 10.97 -26.87
CA GLU A 579 -1.50 10.52 -25.47
C GLU A 579 -1.83 11.66 -24.49
N HIS A 580 -1.35 12.88 -24.72
CA HIS A 580 -1.69 14.03 -23.86
C HIS A 580 -3.21 14.33 -23.90
N LEU A 581 -3.85 14.28 -25.07
CA LEU A 581 -5.30 14.49 -25.17
C LEU A 581 -6.09 13.37 -24.46
N ARG A 582 -5.63 12.11 -24.57
CA ARG A 582 -6.17 10.98 -23.80
C ARG A 582 -6.00 11.18 -22.30
N GLY A 583 -4.83 11.61 -21.84
CA GLY A 583 -4.55 11.87 -20.44
C GLY A 583 -5.41 12.99 -19.83
N GLU A 584 -5.71 14.04 -20.61
CA GLU A 584 -6.66 15.08 -20.19
C GLU A 584 -8.08 14.51 -20.05
N VAL A 585 -8.54 13.69 -21.01
CA VAL A 585 -9.85 12.98 -20.94
C VAL A 585 -9.91 11.98 -19.77
N PHE A 586 -8.89 11.15 -19.57
CA PHE A 586 -8.85 10.18 -18.47
C PHE A 586 -8.75 10.87 -17.10
N GLY A 587 -8.09 12.03 -17.01
CA GLY A 587 -8.08 12.88 -15.84
C GLY A 587 -9.48 13.41 -15.49
N VAL A 588 -10.22 13.92 -16.48
CA VAL A 588 -11.64 14.33 -16.29
C VAL A 588 -12.51 13.14 -15.86
N ILE A 589 -12.40 11.98 -16.53
CA ILE A 589 -13.15 10.78 -16.16
C ILE A 589 -12.86 10.35 -14.71
N SER A 590 -11.60 10.40 -14.28
CA SER A 590 -11.20 10.07 -12.90
C SER A 590 -11.85 11.01 -11.87
N ILE A 591 -11.88 12.31 -12.15
CA ILE A 591 -12.55 13.31 -11.29
C ILE A 591 -14.07 13.08 -11.28
N CYS A 592 -14.68 12.81 -12.43
CA CYS A 592 -16.10 12.47 -12.53
C CYS A 592 -16.45 11.18 -11.75
N LEU A 593 -15.57 10.18 -11.71
CA LEU A 593 -15.76 8.96 -10.92
C LEU A 593 -15.69 9.22 -9.41
N ILE A 594 -14.80 10.10 -8.94
CA ILE A 594 -14.76 10.51 -7.53
C ILE A 594 -16.07 11.25 -7.15
N ILE A 595 -16.51 12.19 -7.98
CA ILE A 595 -17.77 12.93 -7.77
C ILE A 595 -18.97 11.98 -7.81
N PHE A 596 -18.98 11.01 -8.74
CA PHE A 596 -20.02 9.98 -8.81
C PHE A 596 -20.04 9.09 -7.57
N ALA A 597 -18.89 8.67 -7.04
CA ALA A 597 -18.80 7.88 -5.81
C ALA A 597 -19.43 8.62 -4.62
N TRP A 598 -19.14 9.92 -4.48
CA TRP A 598 -19.77 10.79 -3.48
C TRP A 598 -21.29 10.90 -3.67
N ALA A 599 -21.75 11.21 -4.89
CA ALA A 599 -23.17 11.38 -5.19
C ALA A 599 -23.96 10.07 -5.00
N PHE A 600 -23.40 8.94 -5.41
CA PHE A 600 -24.01 7.62 -5.29
C PHE A 600 -24.08 7.14 -3.83
N PHE A 601 -23.02 7.39 -3.05
CA PHE A 601 -23.02 7.11 -1.61
C PHE A 601 -24.04 7.99 -0.87
N ILE A 602 -23.98 9.32 -1.04
CA ILE A 602 -24.88 10.26 -0.37
C ILE A 602 -26.34 10.01 -0.75
N GLY A 603 -26.62 9.77 -2.04
CA GLY A 603 -27.96 9.40 -2.50
C GLY A 603 -28.48 8.11 -1.86
N THR A 604 -27.62 7.11 -1.71
CA THR A 604 -27.95 5.84 -1.01
C THR A 604 -28.26 6.07 0.47
N VAL A 605 -27.49 6.91 1.16
CA VAL A 605 -27.73 7.27 2.57
C VAL A 605 -29.05 8.02 2.72
N ILE A 606 -29.33 9.02 1.87
CA ILE A 606 -30.59 9.79 1.90
C ILE A 606 -31.79 8.87 1.68
N LEU A 607 -31.73 7.96 0.70
CA LEU A 607 -32.80 7.01 0.42
C LEU A 607 -33.05 6.04 1.60
N ARG A 608 -31.99 5.53 2.24
CA ARG A 608 -32.10 4.69 3.45
C ARG A 608 -32.68 5.45 4.65
N LEU A 609 -32.35 6.74 4.82
CA LEU A 609 -32.89 7.58 5.89
C LEU A 609 -34.37 7.94 5.65
N GLY A 610 -34.76 8.23 4.40
CA GLY A 610 -36.16 8.45 4.01
C GLY A 610 -37.02 7.22 4.27
N ALA A 611 -36.65 6.08 3.67
CA ALA A 611 -37.37 4.81 3.83
C ALA A 611 -37.41 4.29 5.29
N LYS A 612 -36.52 4.77 6.17
CA LYS A 612 -36.63 4.53 7.61
C LYS A 612 -37.70 5.42 8.25
N LYS A 613 -37.74 6.71 7.93
CA LYS A 613 -38.76 7.64 8.43
C LYS A 613 -40.16 7.18 8.05
N ASP A 614 -40.33 6.73 6.80
CA ASP A 614 -41.60 6.22 6.26
C ASP A 614 -41.99 4.83 6.83
N ARG A 615 -41.11 4.19 7.62
CA ARG A 615 -41.37 2.97 8.43
C ARG A 615 -41.59 3.28 9.92
N GLU A 616 -41.39 4.52 10.35
CA GLU A 616 -41.57 4.99 11.74
C GLU A 616 -42.78 5.94 11.90
N SER A 617 -43.43 6.31 10.79
CA SER A 617 -44.70 7.07 10.71
C SER A 617 -45.91 6.16 10.48
#